data_AF-H5Y2U1-F1
#
_entry.id   AF-H5Y2U1-F1
#
_cell.length_a   1.000
_cell.length_b   1.000
_cell.length_c   1.000
_cell.angle_alpha   90.00
_cell.angle_beta   90.00
_cell.angle_gamma   90.00
#
_symmetry.space_group_name_H-M   'P 1'
#
loop_
_entity.id
_entity.type
_entity.pdbx_description
1 polymer ?
#
loop_
_entity_poly.entity_id
_entity_poly.type
_entity_poly.pdbx_seq_one_letter_code
_entity_poly.pdbx_strand_id
1 'polypeptide(L)'
;MSYEYYTLPQNTSGAVNIPIFNTPTPLASITLAAGSGNDLATLRANIGWRSLSDTLVPVQVLFKIWRGAPVSGDLICSVQDSAEALHDEFAITDFSDVVAGLVSNQPITFVLTAETIAADTLAEVIGPLTFAAYGTNLSALRYFEFPNNIVGGANIPVAQTPVPVAVFEVAVQPSQVVVLRPAVGWKATGDLYPKVDVLFKLWRGAPVTGVLVASADDSADREEMAVTSFSHVDSGFTTAQTIAYVLTAEAPDPDHRASIVGAMTLTGAFPSVGAFYTLPQNTAGSVNIPIISTGAPLAALTVETPELNVFLRASIGWATPSPPIETATPVLFKIWRGAPDTGTLVYSALDSGEGNWDNRKVTALNHVDSGFTASGPVTYTLTVELINPGIAANVVGPLTFTVDPES
;
A
#
# COMPACT_ATOMS: atom_id res chain seq x y z
N MET A 1 -14.63 12.51 -18.16
CA MET A 1 -14.34 11.27 -17.40
C MET A 1 -13.87 11.75 -16.04
N SER A 2 -14.53 11.37 -14.94
CA SER A 2 -14.09 11.85 -13.62
C SER A 2 -13.56 10.69 -12.78
N TYR A 3 -12.24 10.72 -12.60
CA TYR A 3 -11.59 10.09 -11.47
C TYR A 3 -11.73 11.05 -10.31
N GLU A 4 -12.11 10.53 -9.16
CA GLU A 4 -12.34 11.37 -7.99
C GLU A 4 -11.26 11.05 -6.99
N TYR A 5 -10.55 12.08 -6.58
CA TYR A 5 -9.49 11.93 -5.62
C TYR A 5 -9.49 13.12 -4.67
N TYR A 6 -8.94 12.85 -3.50
CA TYR A 6 -8.53 13.81 -2.52
C TYR A 6 -7.05 13.57 -2.24
N THR A 7 -6.25 14.62 -2.32
CA THR A 7 -4.90 14.68 -1.75
C THR A 7 -4.83 15.87 -0.82
N LEU A 8 -4.01 15.80 0.23
CA LEU A 8 -3.68 17.03 0.96
C LEU A 8 -3.09 18.08 0.01
N PRO A 9 -3.34 19.39 0.23
CA PRO A 9 -2.75 20.45 -0.60
C PRO A 9 -1.22 20.38 -0.66
N GLN A 10 -0.59 19.98 0.45
CA GLN A 10 0.81 19.57 0.53
C GLN A 10 0.83 18.11 0.97
N ASN A 11 1.02 17.21 0.02
CA ASN A 11 0.92 15.77 0.27
C ASN A 11 2.27 15.17 0.66
N THR A 12 2.92 15.78 1.64
CA THR A 12 4.26 15.43 2.14
C THR A 12 4.22 15.16 3.63
N SER A 13 5.11 14.32 4.13
CA SER A 13 5.28 14.06 5.56
C SER A 13 5.52 15.36 6.34
N GLY A 14 4.82 15.51 7.47
CA GLY A 14 4.87 16.66 8.36
C GLY A 14 4.07 17.88 7.89
N ALA A 15 3.33 17.78 6.77
CA ALA A 15 2.58 18.91 6.22
C ALA A 15 1.26 19.20 6.95
N VAL A 16 0.71 18.23 7.67
CA VAL A 16 -0.52 18.36 8.45
C VAL A 16 -0.36 17.61 9.76
N ASN A 17 -1.15 17.96 10.78
CA ASN A 17 -1.35 17.16 11.97
C ASN A 17 -2.87 17.05 12.19
N ILE A 18 -3.45 15.90 11.85
CA ILE A 18 -4.89 15.62 12.08
C ILE A 18 -4.99 14.62 13.23
N PRO A 19 -5.40 15.06 14.43
CA PRO A 19 -5.55 14.15 15.57
C PRO A 19 -6.56 13.04 15.26
N ILE A 20 -6.22 11.82 15.66
CA ILE A 20 -7.09 10.65 15.59
C ILE A 20 -7.51 10.32 17.03
N PHE A 21 -8.81 10.28 17.26
CA PHE A 21 -9.41 9.96 18.55
C PHE A 21 -10.04 8.57 18.54
N ASN A 22 -10.52 8.09 19.69
CA ASN A 22 -11.28 6.84 19.81
C ASN A 22 -12.73 6.94 19.32
N THR A 23 -12.97 7.91 18.43
CA THR A 23 -14.24 8.12 17.73
C THR A 23 -13.93 8.41 16.27
N PRO A 24 -14.80 8.00 15.32
CA PRO A 24 -14.53 8.14 13.91
C PRO A 24 -14.24 9.59 13.52
N THR A 25 -13.01 9.84 13.09
CA THR A 25 -12.54 11.13 12.61
C THR A 25 -12.54 11.12 11.08
N PRO A 26 -13.39 11.93 10.41
CA PRO A 26 -13.35 12.05 8.95
C PRO A 26 -12.03 12.64 8.47
N LEU A 27 -11.36 11.94 7.56
CA LEU A 27 -10.08 12.37 6.98
C LEU A 27 -10.26 12.97 5.58
N ALA A 28 -11.05 12.30 4.74
CA ALA A 28 -11.29 12.70 3.36
C ALA A 28 -12.65 12.22 2.87
N SER A 29 -13.19 12.89 1.86
CA SER A 29 -14.36 12.43 1.14
C SER A 29 -14.19 12.63 -0.37
N ILE A 30 -14.73 11.71 -1.15
CA ILE A 30 -14.79 11.80 -2.60
C ILE A 30 -16.22 11.48 -3.05
N THR A 31 -16.69 12.11 -4.11
CA THR A 31 -18.03 11.84 -4.65
C THR A 31 -17.90 11.49 -6.12
N LEU A 32 -18.14 10.23 -6.47
CA LEU A 32 -18.03 9.75 -7.85
C LEU A 32 -19.38 9.38 -8.43
N ALA A 33 -19.52 9.63 -9.73
CA ALA A 33 -20.64 9.16 -10.53
C ALA A 33 -20.10 8.19 -11.58
N ALA A 34 -20.55 6.94 -11.55
CA ALA A 34 -20.06 5.93 -12.48
C ALA A 34 -20.47 6.26 -13.92
N GLY A 35 -19.59 5.94 -14.87
CA GLY A 35 -19.86 6.10 -16.31
C GLY A 35 -20.99 5.21 -16.80
N SER A 36 -21.39 5.36 -18.07
CA SER A 36 -22.35 4.44 -18.69
C SER A 36 -21.73 3.05 -18.85
N GLY A 37 -22.41 2.02 -18.35
CA GLY A 37 -21.97 0.62 -18.50
C GLY A 37 -20.86 0.19 -17.56
N ASN A 38 -20.51 0.99 -16.55
CA ASN A 38 -19.60 0.57 -15.49
C ASN A 38 -20.28 0.66 -14.12
N ASP A 39 -20.21 -0.41 -13.36
CA ASP A 39 -20.79 -0.56 -12.02
C ASP A 39 -19.73 -0.79 -10.93
N LEU A 40 -18.44 -0.74 -11.29
CA LEU A 40 -17.31 -1.00 -10.38
C LEU A 40 -16.44 0.24 -10.16
N ALA A 41 -15.88 0.40 -8.97
CA ALA A 41 -14.75 1.30 -8.72
C ALA A 41 -13.82 0.69 -7.68
N THR A 42 -12.51 0.94 -7.80
CA THR A 42 -11.57 0.64 -6.73
C THR A 42 -11.33 1.91 -5.92
N LEU A 43 -11.63 1.84 -4.63
CA LEU A 43 -11.31 2.87 -3.65
C LEU A 43 -9.96 2.52 -3.04
N ARG A 44 -9.02 3.45 -2.98
CA ARG A 44 -7.73 3.25 -2.31
C ARG A 44 -7.36 4.45 -1.46
N ALA A 45 -6.93 4.16 -0.24
CA ALA A 45 -6.43 5.14 0.69
C ALA A 45 -4.96 4.87 0.99
N ASN A 46 -4.19 5.94 1.14
CA ASN A 46 -2.80 5.94 1.55
C ASN A 46 -2.61 7.06 2.58
N ILE A 47 -2.28 6.69 3.81
CA ILE A 47 -2.23 7.60 4.95
C ILE A 47 -0.90 7.41 5.67
N GLY A 48 -0.10 8.47 5.75
CA GLY A 48 1.02 8.57 6.69
C GLY A 48 0.55 9.10 8.03
N TRP A 49 0.81 8.34 9.08
CA TRP A 49 0.38 8.66 10.44
C TRP A 49 1.47 8.29 11.45
N ARG A 50 1.33 8.79 12.66
CA ARG A 50 2.21 8.41 13.78
C ARG A 50 1.45 8.15 15.06
N SER A 51 2.01 7.27 15.87
CA SER A 51 1.61 7.09 17.27
C SER A 51 2.19 8.21 18.14
N LEU A 52 1.43 8.68 19.13
CA LEU A 52 1.83 9.76 20.07
C LEU A 52 1.82 9.31 21.54
N SER A 53 1.41 8.07 21.81
CA SER A 53 1.29 7.57 23.19
C SER A 53 2.66 7.35 23.81
N ASP A 54 2.97 8.03 24.91
CA ASP A 54 4.21 7.89 25.68
C ASP A 54 4.31 6.57 26.49
N THR A 55 3.51 5.57 26.11
CA THR A 55 3.40 4.29 26.77
C THR A 55 4.09 3.20 25.93
N LEU A 56 4.46 2.09 26.57
CA LEU A 56 4.87 0.85 25.88
C LEU A 56 3.67 0.10 25.28
N VAL A 57 2.52 0.77 25.13
CA VAL A 57 1.31 0.15 24.59
C VAL A 57 1.23 0.60 23.13
N PRO A 58 1.26 -0.34 22.18
CA PRO A 58 1.08 -0.03 20.78
C PRO A 58 -0.21 0.73 20.52
N VAL A 59 -0.14 1.72 19.64
CA VAL A 59 -1.32 2.46 19.20
C VAL A 59 -1.89 1.75 17.99
N GLN A 60 -3.10 1.22 18.15
CA GLN A 60 -3.86 0.61 17.05
C GLN A 60 -4.84 1.62 16.47
N VAL A 61 -4.77 1.84 15.16
CA VAL A 61 -5.67 2.73 14.42
C VAL A 61 -6.52 1.92 13.45
N LEU A 62 -7.82 2.14 13.51
CA LEU A 62 -8.81 1.55 12.62
C LEU A 62 -9.19 2.55 11.53
N PHE A 63 -8.83 2.23 10.29
CA PHE A 63 -9.21 2.99 9.11
C PHE A 63 -10.44 2.35 8.47
N LYS A 64 -11.39 3.18 8.05
CA LYS A 64 -12.66 2.74 7.46
C LYS A 64 -13.03 3.56 6.25
N ILE A 65 -13.60 2.90 5.24
CA ILE A 65 -14.27 3.56 4.12
C ILE A 65 -15.76 3.32 4.25
N TRP A 66 -16.53 4.40 4.22
CA TRP A 66 -17.99 4.38 4.29
C TRP A 66 -18.58 4.81 2.96
N ARG A 67 -19.69 4.18 2.57
CA ARG A 67 -20.60 4.70 1.53
C ARG A 67 -21.67 5.52 2.23
N GLY A 68 -21.72 6.81 1.94
CA GLY A 68 -22.57 7.77 2.64
C GLY A 68 -21.94 8.30 3.92
N ALA A 69 -22.76 8.61 4.93
CA ALA A 69 -22.31 9.22 6.17
C ALA A 69 -21.48 8.24 7.02
N PRO A 70 -20.39 8.71 7.68
CA PRO A 70 -19.68 7.89 8.66
C PRO A 70 -20.61 7.35 9.74
N VAL A 71 -20.37 6.12 10.20
CA VAL A 71 -21.10 5.43 11.29
C VAL A 71 -22.51 4.97 10.92
N SER A 72 -23.28 5.77 10.18
CA SER A 72 -24.67 5.47 9.82
C SER A 72 -24.87 4.98 8.39
N GLY A 73 -23.89 5.19 7.50
CA GLY A 73 -23.85 4.64 6.16
C GLY A 73 -23.32 3.20 6.11
N ASP A 74 -23.18 2.66 4.90
CA ASP A 74 -22.68 1.30 4.71
C ASP A 74 -21.16 1.28 4.90
N LEU A 75 -20.66 0.44 5.79
CA LEU A 75 -19.23 0.18 5.91
C LEU A 75 -18.79 -0.67 4.71
N ILE A 76 -17.89 -0.12 3.92
CA ILE A 76 -17.37 -0.74 2.70
C ILE A 76 -16.19 -1.63 3.04
N CYS A 77 -15.16 -1.05 3.66
CA CYS A 77 -14.02 -1.80 4.14
C CYS A 77 -13.42 -1.19 5.40
N SER A 78 -12.68 -2.00 6.15
CA SER A 78 -11.83 -1.50 7.24
C SER A 78 -10.53 -2.28 7.35
N VAL A 79 -9.46 -1.57 7.71
CA VAL A 79 -8.16 -2.15 8.06
C VAL A 79 -7.71 -1.58 9.40
N GLN A 80 -6.91 -2.35 10.11
CA GLN A 80 -6.29 -1.92 11.36
C GLN A 80 -4.79 -2.09 11.22
N ASP A 81 -4.09 -1.04 11.61
CA ASP A 81 -2.65 -0.93 11.55
C ASP A 81 -2.15 -0.38 12.90
N SER A 82 -0.86 -0.55 13.18
CA SER A 82 -0.32 -0.13 14.47
C SER A 82 1.15 0.29 14.44
N ALA A 83 1.54 1.02 15.48
CA ALA A 83 2.86 1.61 15.65
C ALA A 83 3.15 1.86 17.14
N GLU A 84 4.42 1.88 17.54
CA GLU A 84 4.86 2.18 18.90
C GLU A 84 5.60 3.52 19.00
N ALA A 85 5.15 4.43 19.86
CA ALA A 85 5.73 5.78 19.91
C ALA A 85 7.17 5.82 20.44
N LEU A 86 7.59 4.77 21.16
CA LEU A 86 8.95 4.66 21.70
C LEU A 86 9.90 3.87 20.79
N HIS A 87 9.36 3.21 19.76
CA HIS A 87 10.11 2.42 18.79
C HIS A 87 9.72 2.87 17.37
N ASP A 88 8.90 2.14 16.64
CA ASP A 88 8.52 2.41 15.25
C ASP A 88 7.33 3.39 15.11
N GLU A 89 7.48 4.63 15.58
CA GLU A 89 6.35 5.55 15.72
C GLU A 89 5.62 5.96 14.42
N PHE A 90 6.22 5.74 13.25
CA PHE A 90 5.70 6.13 11.94
C PHE A 90 5.21 4.92 11.14
N ALA A 91 4.03 5.04 10.56
CA ALA A 91 3.47 4.01 9.69
C ALA A 91 2.79 4.62 8.45
N ILE A 92 2.77 3.83 7.37
CA ILE A 92 2.04 4.14 6.15
C ILE A 92 1.00 3.05 5.92
N THR A 93 -0.27 3.38 6.17
CA THR A 93 -1.35 2.45 5.89
C THR A 93 -1.86 2.67 4.48
N ASP A 94 -1.70 1.66 3.63
CA ASP A 94 -2.25 1.64 2.27
C ASP A 94 -3.18 0.45 2.07
N PHE A 95 -4.44 0.72 1.72
CA PHE A 95 -5.45 -0.31 1.55
C PHE A 95 -6.48 0.09 0.49
N SER A 96 -7.18 -0.91 -0.02
CA SER A 96 -8.19 -0.70 -1.06
C SER A 96 -9.34 -1.68 -0.97
N ASP A 97 -10.45 -1.30 -1.59
CA ASP A 97 -11.62 -2.15 -1.78
C ASP A 97 -12.25 -1.95 -3.16
N VAL A 98 -12.97 -2.95 -3.68
CA VAL A 98 -13.70 -2.84 -4.94
C VAL A 98 -15.19 -2.69 -4.65
N VAL A 99 -15.71 -1.49 -4.88
CA VAL A 99 -17.15 -1.25 -4.74
C VAL A 99 -17.88 -1.64 -6.02
N ALA A 100 -18.94 -2.42 -5.88
CA ALA A 100 -19.84 -2.82 -6.96
C ALA A 100 -21.24 -2.21 -6.83
N GLY A 101 -22.03 -2.38 -7.90
CA GLY A 101 -23.43 -1.94 -7.97
C GLY A 101 -23.60 -0.43 -8.12
N LEU A 102 -22.59 0.27 -8.66
CA LEU A 102 -22.71 1.69 -8.92
C LEU A 102 -23.70 1.95 -10.07
N VAL A 103 -24.62 2.88 -9.86
CA VAL A 103 -25.59 3.27 -10.88
C VAL A 103 -25.01 4.40 -11.73
N SER A 104 -25.12 4.26 -13.05
CA SER A 104 -24.60 5.23 -13.99
C SER A 104 -25.13 6.64 -13.73
N ASN A 105 -24.23 7.62 -13.71
CA ASN A 105 -24.50 9.04 -13.46
C ASN A 105 -25.14 9.35 -12.09
N GLN A 106 -25.21 8.39 -11.17
CA GLN A 106 -25.64 8.64 -9.80
C GLN A 106 -24.42 9.00 -8.94
N PRO A 107 -24.35 10.22 -8.38
CA PRO A 107 -23.26 10.58 -7.48
C PRO A 107 -23.39 9.81 -6.17
N ILE A 108 -22.28 9.17 -5.77
CA ILE A 108 -22.16 8.44 -4.51
C ILE A 108 -20.94 8.99 -3.77
N THR A 109 -21.16 9.42 -2.53
CA THR A 109 -20.10 9.92 -1.66
C THR A 109 -19.51 8.77 -0.84
N PHE A 110 -18.18 8.70 -0.83
CA PHE A 110 -17.43 7.83 0.06
C PHE A 110 -16.62 8.68 1.04
N VAL A 111 -16.55 8.23 2.29
CA VAL A 111 -15.85 8.94 3.36
C VAL A 111 -14.83 8.01 4.00
N LEU A 112 -13.58 8.46 4.05
CA LEU A 112 -12.50 7.81 4.78
C LEU A 112 -12.48 8.36 6.20
N THR A 113 -12.47 7.46 7.19
CA THR A 113 -12.33 7.81 8.61
C THR A 113 -11.21 7.02 9.28
N ALA A 114 -10.66 7.57 10.35
CA ALA A 114 -9.77 6.87 11.26
C ALA A 114 -10.25 7.02 12.72
N GLU A 115 -9.98 6.02 13.55
CA GLU A 115 -10.15 6.10 15.00
C GLU A 115 -9.12 5.22 15.71
N THR A 116 -8.68 5.63 16.90
CA THR A 116 -7.89 4.74 17.77
C THR A 116 -8.79 3.68 18.39
N ILE A 117 -8.27 2.47 18.61
CA ILE A 117 -9.03 1.40 19.26
C ILE A 117 -9.20 1.67 20.76
N ALA A 118 -8.13 2.08 21.43
CA ALA A 118 -8.11 2.31 22.87
C ALA A 118 -8.28 3.80 23.21
N ALA A 119 -9.12 4.11 24.19
CA ALA A 119 -9.50 5.48 24.55
C ALA A 119 -8.35 6.34 25.12
N ASP A 120 -7.30 5.69 25.61
CA ASP A 120 -6.09 6.27 26.18
C ASP A 120 -4.91 6.32 25.19
N THR A 121 -5.14 5.92 23.94
CA THR A 121 -4.12 6.00 22.89
C THR A 121 -4.33 7.21 21.98
N LEU A 122 -3.22 7.79 21.53
CA LEU A 122 -3.19 8.97 20.68
C LEU A 122 -2.43 8.67 19.39
N ALA A 123 -3.01 9.06 18.27
CA ALA A 123 -2.36 9.04 16.96
C ALA A 123 -2.71 10.31 16.20
N GLU A 124 -1.95 10.62 15.16
CA GLU A 124 -2.31 11.68 14.22
C GLU A 124 -1.86 11.36 12.80
N VAL A 125 -2.62 11.85 11.82
CA VAL A 125 -2.16 11.89 10.42
C VAL A 125 -1.13 13.00 10.31
N ILE A 126 0.08 12.65 9.87
CA ILE A 126 1.17 13.61 9.62
C ILE A 126 1.34 13.95 8.13
N GLY A 127 0.55 13.31 7.28
CA GLY A 127 0.73 13.35 5.83
C GLY A 127 1.73 12.29 5.38
N PRO A 128 1.58 11.76 4.15
CA PRO A 128 0.59 12.16 3.15
C PRO A 128 -0.80 11.59 3.45
N LEU A 129 -1.82 12.12 2.78
CA LEU A 129 -3.16 11.55 2.79
C LEU A 129 -3.71 11.66 1.37
N THR A 130 -3.82 10.50 0.72
CA THR A 130 -4.42 10.35 -0.61
C THR A 130 -5.58 9.37 -0.51
N PHE A 131 -6.76 9.80 -0.94
CA PHE A 131 -7.94 8.94 -1.09
C PHE A 131 -8.45 9.06 -2.51
N ALA A 132 -8.41 7.98 -3.28
CA ALA A 132 -8.73 8.00 -4.71
C ALA A 132 -9.66 6.87 -5.11
N ALA A 133 -10.57 7.18 -6.03
CA ALA A 133 -11.34 6.21 -6.79
C ALA A 133 -10.76 6.09 -8.20
N TYR A 134 -10.47 4.86 -8.60
CA TYR A 134 -10.03 4.52 -9.95
C TYR A 134 -10.81 3.31 -10.45
N GLY A 135 -10.58 2.90 -11.70
CA GLY A 135 -11.24 1.73 -12.25
C GLY A 135 -12.69 1.94 -12.68
N THR A 136 -13.22 3.18 -12.61
CA THR A 136 -14.60 3.51 -13.00
C THR A 136 -14.89 3.35 -14.50
N ASN A 137 -13.92 2.88 -15.30
CA ASN A 137 -14.08 2.50 -16.71
C ASN A 137 -13.02 1.45 -17.15
N LEU A 138 -12.38 0.72 -16.22
CA LEU A 138 -11.40 -0.31 -16.63
C LEU A 138 -12.16 -1.49 -17.22
N SER A 139 -12.15 -1.60 -18.55
CA SER A 139 -12.76 -2.69 -19.32
C SER A 139 -12.26 -4.09 -18.91
N ALA A 140 -11.19 -4.16 -18.11
CA ALA A 140 -10.59 -5.40 -17.65
C ALA A 140 -9.99 -5.32 -16.24
N LEU A 141 -10.67 -4.66 -15.28
CA LEU A 141 -10.37 -4.91 -13.86
C LEU A 141 -10.74 -6.37 -13.54
N ARG A 142 -9.83 -7.09 -12.91
CA ARG A 142 -10.08 -8.38 -12.27
C ARG A 142 -9.69 -8.26 -10.82
N TYR A 143 -10.44 -8.89 -9.94
CA TYR A 143 -10.17 -8.76 -8.52
C TYR A 143 -10.62 -10.00 -7.75
N PHE A 144 -10.04 -10.12 -6.57
CA PHE A 144 -10.51 -10.94 -5.47
C PHE A 144 -10.62 -10.03 -4.25
N GLU A 145 -11.69 -10.16 -3.49
CA GLU A 145 -11.87 -9.52 -2.18
C GLU A 145 -12.57 -10.49 -1.23
N PHE A 146 -12.37 -10.30 0.07
CA PHE A 146 -13.17 -11.04 1.04
C PHE A 146 -14.62 -10.55 1.05
N PRO A 147 -15.63 -11.46 1.19
CA PRO A 147 -17.04 -11.07 1.25
C PRO A 147 -17.39 -10.06 2.35
N ASN A 148 -16.63 -10.08 3.46
CA ASN A 148 -16.69 -9.10 4.53
C ASN A 148 -15.31 -8.43 4.64
N ASN A 149 -15.06 -7.42 3.81
CA ASN A 149 -13.75 -6.79 3.68
C ASN A 149 -13.41 -5.83 4.83
N ILE A 150 -13.63 -6.28 6.07
CA ILE A 150 -13.49 -5.50 7.30
C ILE A 150 -12.56 -6.23 8.27
N VAL A 151 -11.92 -5.47 9.17
CA VAL A 151 -11.12 -6.03 10.27
C VAL A 151 -11.98 -6.99 11.10
N GLY A 152 -11.44 -8.18 11.34
CA GLY A 152 -12.13 -9.28 12.03
C GLY A 152 -13.17 -10.00 11.17
N GLY A 153 -13.37 -9.60 9.91
CA GLY A 153 -14.28 -10.25 8.97
C GLY A 153 -13.79 -11.61 8.47
N ALA A 154 -12.49 -11.89 8.65
CA ALA A 154 -11.85 -13.16 8.37
C ALA A 154 -10.94 -13.59 9.52
N ASN A 155 -10.58 -14.87 9.54
CA ASN A 155 -9.49 -15.41 10.35
C ASN A 155 -8.92 -16.61 9.62
N ILE A 156 -7.95 -16.36 8.74
CA ILE A 156 -7.25 -17.40 7.99
C ILE A 156 -5.87 -17.59 8.62
N PRO A 157 -5.64 -18.68 9.35
CA PRO A 157 -4.33 -18.97 9.92
C PRO A 157 -3.28 -19.08 8.81
N VAL A 158 -2.18 -18.37 9.01
CA VAL A 158 -0.99 -18.47 8.18
C VAL A 158 -0.13 -19.61 8.73
N ALA A 159 0.22 -20.56 7.87
CA ALA A 159 1.07 -21.69 8.24
C ALA A 159 2.53 -21.43 7.87
N GLN A 160 3.43 -22.30 8.33
CA GLN A 160 4.86 -22.28 7.93
C GLN A 160 5.10 -22.58 6.46
N THR A 161 4.11 -23.17 5.80
CA THR A 161 4.14 -23.42 4.36
C THR A 161 3.14 -22.50 3.66
N PRO A 162 3.37 -22.09 2.41
CA PRO A 162 2.48 -21.15 1.73
C PRO A 162 1.04 -21.65 1.65
N VAL A 163 0.12 -20.84 2.18
CA VAL A 163 -1.33 -21.08 2.10
C VAL A 163 -1.91 -20.13 1.06
N PRO A 164 -2.65 -20.62 0.04
CA PRO A 164 -3.38 -19.76 -0.89
C PRO A 164 -4.46 -18.96 -0.16
N VAL A 165 -4.46 -17.65 -0.37
CA VAL A 165 -5.35 -16.71 0.33
C VAL A 165 -6.22 -15.89 -0.63
N ALA A 166 -5.77 -15.70 -1.87
CA ALA A 166 -6.58 -15.11 -2.94
C ALA A 166 -6.21 -15.72 -4.29
N VAL A 167 -7.19 -15.78 -5.19
CA VAL A 167 -7.01 -16.20 -6.58
C VAL A 167 -7.95 -15.44 -7.50
N PHE A 168 -7.46 -15.06 -8.67
CA PHE A 168 -8.30 -14.61 -9.78
C PHE A 168 -7.65 -14.96 -11.12
N GLU A 169 -8.46 -14.95 -12.18
CA GLU A 169 -8.00 -15.23 -13.54
C GLU A 169 -8.06 -13.99 -14.43
N VAL A 170 -7.07 -13.90 -15.32
CA VAL A 170 -6.91 -12.80 -16.27
C VAL A 170 -6.65 -13.36 -17.65
N ALA A 171 -7.46 -12.94 -18.63
CA ALA A 171 -7.19 -13.21 -20.03
C ALA A 171 -6.20 -12.16 -20.57
N VAL A 172 -4.96 -12.57 -20.81
CA VAL A 172 -3.91 -11.69 -21.37
C VAL A 172 -3.80 -11.88 -22.88
N GLN A 173 -3.35 -10.83 -23.55
CA GLN A 173 -2.98 -10.80 -24.96
C GLN A 173 -1.46 -10.58 -25.10
N PRO A 174 -0.87 -10.89 -26.27
CA PRO A 174 0.53 -10.58 -26.52
C PRO A 174 0.85 -9.11 -26.25
N SER A 175 2.01 -8.87 -25.64
CA SER A 175 2.52 -7.54 -25.26
C SER A 175 1.70 -6.77 -24.22
N GLN A 176 0.65 -7.36 -23.66
CA GLN A 176 -0.03 -6.75 -22.52
C GLN A 176 0.82 -6.78 -21.26
N VAL A 177 0.44 -5.93 -20.32
CA VAL A 177 1.01 -5.84 -18.98
C VAL A 177 -0.15 -5.95 -18.00
N VAL A 178 0.06 -6.71 -16.93
CA VAL A 178 -0.89 -6.83 -15.82
C VAL A 178 -0.24 -6.22 -14.58
N VAL A 179 -0.86 -5.18 -14.03
CA VAL A 179 -0.43 -4.59 -12.76
C VAL A 179 -1.24 -5.22 -11.64
N LEU A 180 -0.55 -5.92 -10.76
CA LEU A 180 -1.09 -6.68 -9.65
C LEU A 180 -0.90 -5.88 -8.36
N ARG A 181 -1.97 -5.73 -7.56
CA ARG A 181 -1.95 -4.92 -6.33
C ARG A 181 -2.71 -5.62 -5.21
N PRO A 182 -2.02 -6.41 -4.38
CA PRO A 182 -2.54 -6.89 -3.10
C PRO A 182 -2.50 -5.83 -2.00
N ALA A 183 -3.49 -5.87 -1.11
CA ALA A 183 -3.51 -5.25 0.20
C ALA A 183 -4.12 -6.26 1.20
N VAL A 184 -3.41 -6.56 2.29
CA VAL A 184 -3.80 -7.61 3.24
C VAL A 184 -3.61 -7.11 4.66
N GLY A 185 -4.71 -7.05 5.42
CA GLY A 185 -4.68 -6.88 6.87
C GLY A 185 -4.47 -8.22 7.57
N TRP A 186 -3.45 -8.29 8.41
CA TRP A 186 -3.07 -9.48 9.14
C TRP A 186 -2.71 -9.16 10.58
N LYS A 187 -2.68 -10.21 11.39
CA LYS A 187 -2.41 -10.16 12.81
C LYS A 187 -1.36 -11.18 13.20
N ALA A 188 -0.29 -10.74 13.86
CA ALA A 188 0.64 -11.59 14.59
C ALA A 188 -0.04 -12.23 15.81
N THR A 189 0.29 -13.50 16.07
CA THR A 189 -0.32 -14.35 17.10
C THR A 189 0.73 -15.32 17.66
N GLY A 190 0.53 -15.81 18.88
CA GLY A 190 1.48 -16.75 19.49
C GLY A 190 2.62 -16.04 20.22
N ASP A 191 3.85 -16.52 20.05
CA ASP A 191 5.02 -15.78 20.55
C ASP A 191 5.28 -14.60 19.62
N LEU A 192 5.30 -13.40 20.19
CA LEU A 192 5.55 -12.15 19.46
C LEU A 192 7.00 -11.70 19.66
N TYR A 193 7.82 -12.43 20.43
CA TYR A 193 9.18 -12.05 20.73
C TYR A 193 10.20 -12.82 19.87
N PRO A 194 11.09 -12.13 19.12
CA PRO A 194 11.13 -10.69 19.03
C PRO A 194 10.15 -10.11 18.00
N LYS A 195 9.63 -10.93 17.06
CA LYS A 195 8.70 -10.52 16.00
C LYS A 195 8.02 -11.70 15.32
N VAL A 196 7.00 -11.44 14.51
CA VAL A 196 6.43 -12.39 13.55
C VAL A 196 6.66 -11.89 12.13
N ASP A 197 7.28 -12.71 11.29
CA ASP A 197 7.41 -12.46 9.85
C ASP A 197 6.26 -13.10 9.07
N VAL A 198 5.73 -12.36 8.09
CA VAL A 198 4.77 -12.88 7.13
C VAL A 198 5.26 -12.61 5.71
N LEU A 199 5.49 -13.69 4.97
CA LEU A 199 5.92 -13.65 3.59
C LEU A 199 4.72 -13.84 2.66
N PHE A 200 4.37 -12.78 1.93
CA PHE A 200 3.36 -12.80 0.88
C PHE A 200 4.02 -13.11 -0.46
N LYS A 201 3.49 -14.08 -1.22
CA LYS A 201 4.03 -14.50 -2.51
C LYS A 201 2.95 -14.51 -3.58
N LEU A 202 3.24 -13.89 -4.71
CA LEU A 202 2.37 -13.81 -5.86
C LEU A 202 2.87 -14.78 -6.95
N TRP A 203 2.01 -15.74 -7.29
CA TRP A 203 2.31 -16.80 -8.23
C TRP A 203 1.53 -16.61 -9.52
N ARG A 204 2.21 -16.83 -10.64
CA ARG A 204 1.59 -17.07 -11.94
C ARG A 204 1.38 -18.57 -12.10
N GLY A 205 0.12 -18.99 -12.18
CA GLY A 205 -0.30 -20.39 -12.23
C GLY A 205 -0.58 -20.98 -10.85
N ALA A 206 -0.25 -22.26 -10.67
CA ALA A 206 -0.52 -22.95 -9.41
C ALA A 206 0.26 -22.35 -8.22
N PRO A 207 -0.32 -22.31 -7.01
CA PRO A 207 0.42 -21.87 -5.83
C PRO A 207 1.62 -22.79 -5.58
N VAL A 208 2.76 -22.22 -5.17
CA VAL A 208 4.02 -22.93 -4.82
C VAL A 208 4.75 -23.57 -6.00
N THR A 209 4.05 -24.21 -6.93
CA THR A 209 4.66 -24.91 -8.08
C THR A 209 4.65 -24.08 -9.37
N GLY A 210 3.91 -22.97 -9.40
CA GLY A 210 3.90 -22.01 -10.49
C GLY A 210 5.15 -21.13 -10.52
N VAL A 211 5.09 -20.05 -11.30
CA VAL A 211 6.19 -19.07 -11.36
C VAL A 211 5.96 -18.01 -10.29
N LEU A 212 6.89 -17.88 -9.35
CA LEU A 212 6.89 -16.76 -8.41
C LEU A 212 7.23 -15.47 -9.17
N VAL A 213 6.28 -14.52 -9.22
CA VAL A 213 6.46 -13.25 -9.96
C VAL A 213 6.79 -12.09 -9.02
N ALA A 214 6.31 -12.16 -7.78
CA ALA A 214 6.69 -11.19 -6.74
C ALA A 214 6.53 -11.78 -5.33
N SER A 215 7.24 -11.20 -4.36
CA SER A 215 6.98 -11.46 -2.94
C SER A 215 7.35 -10.26 -2.09
N ALA A 216 6.70 -10.14 -0.94
CA ALA A 216 6.92 -9.10 0.06
C ALA A 216 7.01 -9.73 1.46
N ASP A 217 7.99 -9.29 2.24
CA ASP A 217 8.29 -9.78 3.58
C ASP A 217 8.05 -8.62 4.54
N ASP A 218 7.11 -8.82 5.46
CA ASP A 218 6.66 -7.80 6.40
C ASP A 218 6.63 -8.40 7.80
N SER A 219 6.83 -7.56 8.81
CA SER A 219 6.97 -8.01 10.18
C SER A 219 6.24 -7.11 11.16
N ALA A 220 5.75 -7.72 12.24
CA ALA A 220 5.10 -7.06 13.35
C ALA A 220 5.48 -7.78 14.64
N ASP A 221 5.50 -7.06 15.75
CA ASP A 221 5.77 -7.63 17.06
C ASP A 221 4.63 -7.34 18.04
N ARG A 222 4.83 -6.48 19.04
CA ARG A 222 3.84 -6.28 20.11
C ARG A 222 2.59 -5.55 19.64
N GLU A 223 2.68 -4.84 18.53
CA GLU A 223 1.60 -4.08 17.90
C GLU A 223 0.51 -5.01 17.36
N GLU A 224 0.91 -6.26 17.07
CA GLU A 224 0.13 -7.37 16.57
C GLU A 224 -0.47 -7.16 15.18
N MET A 225 -0.76 -5.94 14.75
CA MET A 225 -1.57 -5.66 13.56
C MET A 225 -0.75 -4.93 12.49
N ALA A 226 -0.87 -5.39 11.25
CA ALA A 226 -0.21 -4.75 10.13
C ALA A 226 -1.04 -4.83 8.85
N VAL A 227 -0.82 -3.87 7.97
CA VAL A 227 -1.40 -3.82 6.63
C VAL A 227 -0.29 -3.90 5.59
N THR A 228 -0.13 -5.08 4.98
CA THR A 228 0.86 -5.25 3.91
C THR A 228 0.23 -4.98 2.55
N SER A 229 0.74 -3.98 1.86
CA SER A 229 0.35 -3.65 0.48
C SER A 229 1.59 -3.60 -0.41
N PHE A 230 1.51 -4.24 -1.58
CA PHE A 230 2.59 -4.16 -2.56
C PHE A 230 2.05 -4.23 -3.98
N SER A 231 2.95 -4.13 -4.95
CA SER A 231 2.60 -4.21 -6.36
C SER A 231 3.66 -4.92 -7.17
N HIS A 232 3.22 -5.45 -8.30
CA HIS A 232 4.09 -6.03 -9.31
C HIS A 232 3.52 -5.76 -10.69
N VAL A 233 4.42 -5.59 -11.66
CA VAL A 233 4.06 -5.42 -13.07
C VAL A 233 4.48 -6.67 -13.82
N ASP A 234 3.49 -7.51 -14.12
CA ASP A 234 3.73 -8.74 -14.87
C ASP A 234 3.61 -8.48 -16.38
N SER A 235 4.61 -8.90 -17.15
CA SER A 235 4.75 -8.54 -18.57
C SER A 235 5.40 -9.65 -19.40
N GLY A 236 5.60 -9.38 -20.69
CA GLY A 236 6.29 -10.31 -21.60
C GLY A 236 5.42 -11.45 -22.11
N PHE A 237 4.09 -11.30 -22.09
CA PHE A 237 3.18 -12.28 -22.69
C PHE A 237 3.38 -12.33 -24.20
N THR A 238 3.63 -13.51 -24.75
CA THR A 238 3.87 -13.70 -26.20
C THR A 238 2.68 -14.31 -26.92
N THR A 239 1.75 -14.90 -26.18
CA THR A 239 0.53 -15.54 -26.70
C THR A 239 -0.68 -15.16 -25.84
N ALA A 240 -1.86 -15.13 -26.47
CA ALA A 240 -3.10 -14.98 -25.74
C ALA A 240 -3.36 -16.22 -24.87
N GLN A 241 -3.66 -16.01 -23.59
CA GLN A 241 -3.92 -17.09 -22.64
C GLN A 241 -4.66 -16.58 -21.40
N THR A 242 -5.35 -17.47 -20.70
CA THR A 242 -5.86 -17.19 -19.36
C THR A 242 -4.81 -17.57 -18.32
N ILE A 243 -4.48 -16.63 -17.44
CA ILE A 243 -3.50 -16.78 -16.38
C ILE A 243 -4.23 -16.70 -15.04
N ALA A 244 -4.00 -17.69 -14.18
CA ALA A 244 -4.35 -17.60 -12.77
C ALA A 244 -3.25 -16.86 -12.02
N TYR A 245 -3.62 -15.84 -11.24
CA TYR A 245 -2.74 -15.25 -10.24
C TYR A 245 -3.20 -15.70 -8.86
N VAL A 246 -2.26 -16.22 -8.06
CA VAL A 246 -2.54 -16.72 -6.73
C VAL A 246 -1.65 -16.00 -5.74
N LEU A 247 -2.25 -15.38 -4.73
CA LEU A 247 -1.52 -14.85 -3.58
C LEU A 247 -1.49 -15.93 -2.49
N THR A 248 -0.30 -16.22 -1.99
CA THR A 248 -0.12 -17.08 -0.81
C THR A 248 0.51 -16.28 0.32
N ALA A 249 0.24 -16.68 1.57
CA ALA A 249 0.92 -16.19 2.75
C ALA A 249 1.58 -17.35 3.51
N GLU A 250 2.73 -17.11 4.12
CA GLU A 250 3.38 -18.03 5.08
C GLU A 250 4.03 -17.25 6.23
N ALA A 251 4.09 -17.89 7.39
CA ALA A 251 4.78 -17.39 8.58
C ALA A 251 5.89 -18.41 8.88
N PRO A 252 7.12 -18.17 8.39
CA PRO A 252 8.15 -19.20 8.28
C PRO A 252 8.58 -19.77 9.64
N ASP A 253 8.51 -18.94 10.69
CA ASP A 253 8.95 -19.29 12.03
C ASP A 253 7.86 -20.07 12.80
N PRO A 254 8.18 -21.26 13.36
CA PRO A 254 7.17 -22.19 13.92
C PRO A 254 6.40 -21.66 15.14
N ASP A 255 7.06 -20.85 15.94
CA ASP A 255 6.54 -20.34 17.21
C ASP A 255 5.91 -18.94 17.06
N HIS A 256 6.12 -18.31 15.90
CA HIS A 256 5.70 -16.97 15.53
C HIS A 256 4.61 -17.08 14.46
N ARG A 257 3.35 -16.95 14.86
CA ARG A 257 2.22 -17.29 14.00
C ARG A 257 1.52 -16.03 13.53
N ALA A 258 0.80 -16.10 12.42
CA ALA A 258 -0.06 -15.02 11.98
C ALA A 258 -1.42 -15.52 11.50
N SER A 259 -2.39 -14.62 11.42
CA SER A 259 -3.67 -14.82 10.76
C SER A 259 -3.99 -13.64 9.86
N ILE A 260 -4.52 -13.90 8.67
CA ILE A 260 -5.19 -12.86 7.89
C ILE A 260 -6.53 -12.57 8.57
N VAL A 261 -6.75 -11.31 8.94
CA VAL A 261 -7.93 -10.85 9.69
C VAL A 261 -8.78 -9.84 8.92
N GLY A 262 -8.47 -9.63 7.64
CA GLY A 262 -9.13 -8.64 6.79
C GLY A 262 -8.59 -7.21 7.01
N ALA A 263 -8.88 -6.23 6.16
CA ALA A 263 -9.38 -6.37 4.78
C ALA A 263 -8.36 -7.07 3.88
N MET A 264 -8.82 -7.82 2.88
CA MET A 264 -8.00 -8.45 1.87
C MET A 264 -8.55 -8.16 0.48
N THR A 265 -7.74 -7.50 -0.33
CA THR A 265 -8.06 -7.17 -1.73
C THR A 265 -6.87 -7.50 -2.59
N LEU A 266 -7.11 -8.13 -3.74
CA LEU A 266 -6.11 -8.37 -4.77
C LEU A 266 -6.72 -7.93 -6.10
N THR A 267 -6.12 -6.91 -6.71
CA THR A 267 -6.55 -6.41 -8.04
C THR A 267 -5.53 -6.72 -9.12
N GLY A 268 -6.01 -6.95 -10.33
CA GLY A 268 -5.24 -7.02 -11.57
C GLY A 268 -5.86 -6.09 -12.60
N ALA A 269 -5.07 -5.15 -13.10
CA ALA A 269 -5.51 -4.17 -14.09
C ALA A 269 -4.55 -4.10 -15.27
N PHE A 270 -5.09 -3.73 -16.44
CA PHE A 270 -4.32 -3.46 -17.65
C PHE A 270 -4.22 -1.94 -17.83
N PRO A 271 -3.09 -1.31 -17.48
CA PRO A 271 -2.92 0.11 -17.74
C PRO A 271 -2.93 0.37 -19.25
N SER A 272 -3.66 1.40 -19.67
CA SER A 272 -3.81 1.78 -21.09
C SER A 272 -2.59 2.54 -21.61
N VAL A 273 -1.98 3.38 -20.75
CA VAL A 273 -0.79 4.18 -21.01
C VAL A 273 -0.04 4.30 -19.69
N GLY A 274 1.26 4.07 -19.68
CA GLY A 274 2.07 4.23 -18.48
C GLY A 274 3.51 3.80 -18.63
N ALA A 275 4.32 4.21 -17.66
CA ALA A 275 5.70 3.77 -17.51
C ALA A 275 5.83 3.04 -16.17
N PHE A 276 6.67 2.02 -16.14
CA PHE A 276 6.92 1.29 -14.91
C PHE A 276 8.38 0.89 -14.77
N TYR A 277 8.78 0.72 -13.52
CA TYR A 277 9.99 0.07 -13.10
C TYR A 277 9.59 -1.07 -12.16
N THR A 278 10.11 -2.26 -12.39
CA THR A 278 10.02 -3.38 -11.46
C THR A 278 11.38 -4.06 -11.43
N LEU A 279 11.83 -4.50 -10.26
CA LEU A 279 13.07 -5.27 -10.19
C LEU A 279 12.98 -6.53 -11.07
N PRO A 280 14.07 -6.93 -11.75
CA PRO A 280 14.11 -8.17 -12.54
C PRO A 280 13.72 -9.43 -11.76
N GLN A 281 13.90 -9.41 -10.43
CA GLN A 281 13.39 -10.39 -9.49
C GLN A 281 12.67 -9.62 -8.38
N ASN A 282 11.39 -9.33 -8.55
CA ASN A 282 10.63 -8.48 -7.64
C ASN A 282 10.17 -9.21 -6.36
N THR A 283 11.10 -9.90 -5.71
CA THR A 283 10.85 -10.74 -4.53
C THR A 283 11.58 -10.18 -3.31
N ALA A 284 11.08 -10.49 -2.12
CA ALA A 284 11.76 -10.23 -0.86
C ALA A 284 13.15 -10.91 -0.83
N GLY A 285 14.14 -10.17 -0.35
CA GLY A 285 15.56 -10.57 -0.30
C GLY A 285 16.29 -10.60 -1.64
N SER A 286 15.68 -10.12 -2.74
CA SER A 286 16.28 -10.17 -4.09
C SER A 286 17.41 -9.17 -4.32
N VAL A 287 17.42 -8.09 -3.55
CA VAL A 287 18.40 -7.01 -3.65
C VAL A 287 18.88 -6.61 -2.26
N ASN A 288 19.95 -5.83 -2.21
CA ASN A 288 20.43 -5.21 -0.98
C ASN A 288 20.99 -3.83 -1.35
N ILE A 289 20.12 -2.81 -1.38
CA ILE A 289 20.48 -1.44 -1.75
C ILE A 289 20.53 -0.61 -0.45
N PRO A 290 21.71 -0.12 -0.03
CA PRO A 290 21.82 0.70 1.18
C PRO A 290 20.98 1.97 1.08
N ILE A 291 20.19 2.23 2.12
CA ILE A 291 19.52 3.51 2.33
C ILE A 291 20.49 4.39 3.11
N ILE A 292 20.88 5.51 2.51
CA ILE A 292 21.82 6.48 3.08
C ILE A 292 21.09 7.79 3.41
N SER A 293 21.73 8.68 4.15
CA SER A 293 21.12 9.97 4.58
C SER A 293 21.03 11.03 3.48
N THR A 294 21.28 10.65 2.23
CA THR A 294 21.19 11.54 1.05
C THR A 294 20.31 10.82 0.03
N GLY A 295 19.11 11.36 -0.24
CA GLY A 295 18.10 10.80 -1.15
C GLY A 295 18.63 9.98 -2.32
N ALA A 296 18.76 8.66 -2.11
CA ALA A 296 19.27 7.75 -3.13
C ALA A 296 18.16 7.47 -4.15
N PRO A 297 18.38 7.68 -5.46
CA PRO A 297 17.38 7.37 -6.47
C PRO A 297 17.22 5.85 -6.59
N LEU A 298 15.99 5.37 -6.42
CA LEU A 298 15.63 3.97 -6.58
C LEU A 298 15.13 3.66 -8.00
N ALA A 299 14.36 4.59 -8.57
CA ALA A 299 13.79 4.46 -9.91
C ALA A 299 13.48 5.84 -10.49
N ALA A 300 13.56 5.96 -11.81
CA ALA A 300 13.12 7.14 -12.54
C ALA A 300 12.30 6.71 -13.77
N LEU A 301 11.17 7.38 -13.99
CA LEU A 301 10.23 7.04 -15.06
C LEU A 301 9.81 8.31 -15.78
N THR A 302 9.86 8.29 -17.11
CA THR A 302 9.40 9.39 -17.96
C THR A 302 8.12 8.97 -18.68
N VAL A 303 7.12 9.84 -18.63
CA VAL A 303 5.83 9.63 -19.31
C VAL A 303 5.40 10.89 -20.04
N GLU A 304 4.71 10.73 -21.16
CA GLU A 304 3.99 11.84 -21.81
C GLU A 304 2.69 12.10 -21.05
N THR A 305 2.51 13.30 -20.52
CA THR A 305 1.28 13.64 -19.79
C THR A 305 0.21 14.15 -20.75
N PRO A 306 -0.99 13.54 -20.79
CA PRO A 306 -2.09 13.99 -21.65
C PRO A 306 -2.99 15.04 -20.96
N GLU A 307 -2.42 15.98 -20.20
CA GLU A 307 -3.09 17.17 -19.63
C GLU A 307 -4.02 17.04 -18.39
N LEU A 308 -4.15 15.90 -17.69
CA LEU A 308 -5.15 15.84 -16.59
C LEU A 308 -4.60 15.43 -15.22
N ASN A 309 -4.25 14.16 -14.99
CA ASN A 309 -3.70 13.70 -13.72
C ASN A 309 -2.74 12.52 -13.95
N VAL A 310 -1.79 12.32 -13.04
CA VAL A 310 -0.83 11.21 -13.09
C VAL A 310 -0.90 10.44 -11.77
N PHE A 311 -1.23 9.15 -11.85
CA PHE A 311 -1.21 8.27 -10.68
C PHE A 311 0.20 7.71 -10.50
N LEU A 312 0.78 7.98 -9.33
CA LEU A 312 2.10 7.52 -8.93
C LEU A 312 1.93 6.49 -7.83
N ARG A 313 2.44 5.29 -8.06
CA ARG A 313 2.38 4.19 -7.07
C ARG A 313 3.73 3.53 -6.94
N ALA A 314 4.16 3.30 -5.71
CA ALA A 314 5.38 2.57 -5.44
C ALA A 314 5.16 1.50 -4.37
N SER A 315 5.96 0.46 -4.41
CA SER A 315 6.04 -0.56 -3.36
C SER A 315 7.49 -0.88 -3.14
N ILE A 316 7.96 -0.73 -1.90
CA ILE A 316 9.35 -0.87 -1.51
C ILE A 316 9.41 -1.77 -0.27
N GLY A 317 9.94 -2.97 -0.41
CA GLY A 317 10.34 -3.81 0.71
C GLY A 317 11.72 -3.41 1.20
N TRP A 318 11.84 -3.15 2.48
CA TRP A 318 13.07 -2.71 3.12
C TRP A 318 13.24 -3.38 4.47
N ALA A 319 14.47 -3.33 4.99
CA ALA A 319 14.82 -3.96 6.24
C ALA A 319 15.88 -3.18 6.99
N THR A 320 15.74 -3.20 8.30
CA THR A 320 16.78 -2.76 9.24
C THR A 320 17.66 -3.97 9.58
N PRO A 321 18.99 -3.78 9.77
CA PRO A 321 19.87 -4.86 10.15
C PRO A 321 19.55 -5.36 11.57
N SER A 322 19.41 -6.69 11.68
CA SER A 322 19.28 -7.42 12.94
C SER A 322 20.61 -8.11 13.26
N PRO A 323 21.08 -8.19 14.53
CA PRO A 323 21.21 -7.18 15.61
C PRO A 323 22.44 -6.26 15.41
N PRO A 324 22.56 -5.07 16.07
CA PRO A 324 22.08 -4.72 17.42
C PRO A 324 21.35 -3.36 17.55
N ILE A 325 20.41 -3.02 16.67
CA ILE A 325 19.74 -1.71 16.69
C ILE A 325 18.35 -1.82 17.32
N GLU A 326 18.24 -1.51 18.62
CA GLU A 326 16.97 -1.31 19.36
C GLU A 326 16.44 0.13 19.19
N THR A 327 16.64 0.72 18.02
CA THR A 327 16.29 2.12 17.78
C THR A 327 15.46 2.22 16.53
N ALA A 328 14.35 2.94 16.65
CA ALA A 328 13.53 3.42 15.57
C ALA A 328 14.38 3.83 14.36
N THR A 329 14.13 3.21 13.21
CA THR A 329 14.78 3.56 11.96
C THR A 329 13.78 4.27 11.05
N PRO A 330 13.59 5.60 11.19
CA PRO A 330 12.71 6.35 10.30
C PRO A 330 13.33 6.47 8.91
N VAL A 331 12.56 6.05 7.91
CA VAL A 331 12.89 6.11 6.49
C VAL A 331 11.93 7.07 5.80
N LEU A 332 12.48 8.04 5.07
CA LEU A 332 11.71 8.99 4.29
C LEU A 332 11.72 8.60 2.82
N PHE A 333 10.53 8.31 2.31
CA PHE A 333 10.28 8.05 0.90
C PHE A 333 9.81 9.32 0.22
N LYS A 334 10.32 9.62 -0.97
CA LYS A 334 9.96 10.83 -1.72
C LYS A 334 9.72 10.51 -3.18
N ILE A 335 8.77 11.22 -3.77
CA ILE A 335 8.56 11.24 -5.22
C ILE A 335 8.76 12.67 -5.70
N TRP A 336 9.74 12.83 -6.59
CA TRP A 336 10.09 14.09 -7.22
C TRP A 336 9.52 14.14 -8.63
N ARG A 337 8.90 15.26 -8.99
CA ARG A 337 8.71 15.66 -10.38
C ARG A 337 9.99 16.34 -10.85
N GLY A 338 10.82 15.61 -11.60
CA GLY A 338 12.16 15.99 -12.02
C GLY A 338 13.27 15.26 -11.27
N ALA A 339 14.45 15.87 -11.24
CA ALA A 339 15.62 15.31 -10.56
C ALA A 339 15.47 15.40 -9.03
N PRO A 340 16.07 14.47 -8.26
CA PRO A 340 16.15 14.57 -6.81
C PRO A 340 16.70 15.93 -6.36
N ASP A 341 16.18 16.44 -5.24
CA ASP A 341 16.59 17.66 -4.52
C ASP A 341 16.49 18.99 -5.28
N THR A 342 16.32 18.96 -6.59
CA THR A 342 16.28 20.13 -7.48
C THR A 342 14.97 20.26 -8.25
N GLY A 343 14.25 19.14 -8.43
CA GLY A 343 12.88 19.12 -8.95
C GLY A 343 11.85 19.50 -7.88
N THR A 344 10.57 19.37 -8.23
CA THR A 344 9.47 19.60 -7.30
C THR A 344 9.18 18.34 -6.51
N LEU A 345 9.24 18.40 -5.18
CA LEU A 345 8.75 17.33 -4.32
C LEU A 345 7.21 17.31 -4.38
N VAL A 346 6.62 16.24 -4.91
CA VAL A 346 5.15 16.12 -5.05
C VAL A 346 4.54 15.22 -3.98
N TYR A 347 5.34 14.32 -3.41
CA TYR A 347 4.90 13.41 -2.36
C TYR A 347 6.07 13.01 -1.46
N SER A 348 5.82 12.88 -0.15
CA SER A 348 6.72 12.17 0.76
C SER A 348 5.99 11.51 1.91
N ALA A 349 6.53 10.42 2.43
CA ALA A 349 5.96 9.65 3.53
C ALA A 349 7.07 9.11 4.44
N LEU A 350 6.81 9.10 5.76
CA LEU A 350 7.67 8.47 6.75
C LEU A 350 7.12 7.09 7.09
N ASP A 351 8.01 6.12 7.14
CA ASP A 351 7.77 4.79 7.70
C ASP A 351 8.90 4.46 8.66
N SER A 352 8.69 3.56 9.60
CA SER A 352 9.74 3.13 10.53
C SER A 352 9.67 1.64 10.84
N GLY A 353 10.77 1.15 11.38
CA GLY A 353 10.91 -0.21 11.91
C GLY A 353 12.16 -0.32 12.77
N GLU A 354 12.35 -1.47 13.40
CA GLU A 354 13.31 -1.71 14.46
C GLU A 354 14.09 -3.01 14.21
N GLY A 355 15.41 -3.00 14.45
CA GLY A 355 16.31 -4.08 14.02
C GLY A 355 16.04 -5.46 14.63
N ASN A 356 15.57 -5.51 15.88
CA ASN A 356 15.31 -6.77 16.56
C ASN A 356 13.85 -7.21 16.45
N TRP A 357 12.93 -6.27 16.31
CA TRP A 357 11.50 -6.48 16.42
C TRP A 357 10.92 -6.48 15.03
N ASP A 358 10.15 -5.53 14.59
CA ASP A 358 9.64 -5.37 13.22
C ASP A 358 10.69 -4.98 12.13
N ASN A 359 11.77 -5.76 11.96
CA ASN A 359 12.92 -5.38 11.13
C ASN A 359 12.73 -5.53 9.59
N ARG A 360 11.57 -6.02 9.15
CA ARG A 360 11.14 -6.12 7.75
C ARG A 360 9.87 -5.29 7.56
N LYS A 361 9.86 -4.42 6.57
CA LYS A 361 8.72 -3.54 6.29
C LYS A 361 8.44 -3.49 4.80
N VAL A 362 7.16 -3.33 4.48
CA VAL A 362 6.69 -3.13 3.10
C VAL A 362 5.96 -1.81 2.99
N THR A 363 6.65 -0.82 2.43
CA THR A 363 6.08 0.52 2.24
C THR A 363 5.40 0.63 0.90
N ALA A 364 4.10 0.97 0.90
CA ALA A 364 3.35 1.31 -0.30
C ALA A 364 3.06 2.81 -0.37
N LEU A 365 3.33 3.42 -1.53
CA LEU A 365 3.08 4.84 -1.80
C LEU A 365 1.97 4.95 -2.85
N ASN A 366 1.05 5.89 -2.67
CA ASN A 366 0.02 6.20 -3.66
C ASN A 366 -0.30 7.69 -3.66
N HIS A 367 -0.11 8.34 -4.81
CA HIS A 367 -0.32 9.77 -5.01
C HIS A 367 -0.98 10.04 -6.36
N VAL A 368 -1.74 11.14 -6.41
CA VAL A 368 -2.25 11.72 -7.66
C VAL A 368 -1.58 13.07 -7.85
N ASP A 369 -0.71 13.15 -8.85
CA ASP A 369 -0.08 14.39 -9.26
C ASP A 369 -0.95 15.09 -10.31
N SER A 370 -1.15 16.40 -10.17
CA SER A 370 -2.10 17.15 -11.00
C SER A 370 -1.63 18.58 -11.30
N GLY A 371 -2.49 19.36 -11.97
CA GLY A 371 -2.21 20.76 -12.30
C GLY A 371 -1.27 20.94 -13.49
N PHE A 372 -1.20 19.97 -14.41
CA PHE A 372 -0.46 20.13 -15.66
C PHE A 372 -1.16 21.16 -16.56
N THR A 373 -0.40 22.14 -17.04
CA THR A 373 -0.92 23.21 -17.91
C THR A 373 -0.62 22.97 -19.39
N ALA A 374 0.18 21.96 -19.70
CA ALA A 374 0.51 21.53 -21.05
C ALA A 374 0.87 20.05 -21.05
N SER A 375 0.61 19.39 -22.18
CA SER A 375 1.15 18.06 -22.44
C SER A 375 2.66 18.11 -22.68
N GLY A 376 3.37 17.10 -22.18
CA GLY A 376 4.76 16.84 -22.52
C GLY A 376 5.41 15.77 -21.65
N PRO A 377 6.70 15.49 -21.88
CA PRO A 377 7.43 14.50 -21.10
C PRO A 377 7.65 15.01 -19.68
N VAL A 378 7.18 14.23 -18.71
CA VAL A 378 7.42 14.46 -17.27
C VAL A 378 8.19 13.27 -16.72
N THR A 379 9.28 13.56 -16.02
CA THR A 379 10.07 12.53 -15.33
C THR A 379 9.76 12.55 -13.85
N TYR A 380 9.46 11.39 -13.29
CA TYR A 380 9.33 11.17 -11.86
C TYR A 380 10.48 10.36 -11.32
N THR A 381 11.04 10.78 -10.19
CA THR A 381 12.11 10.06 -9.51
C THR A 381 11.67 9.65 -8.11
N LEU A 382 11.71 8.35 -7.82
CA LEU A 382 11.51 7.80 -6.49
C LEU A 382 12.86 7.78 -5.76
N THR A 383 12.90 8.39 -4.57
CA THR A 383 14.09 8.36 -3.71
C THR A 383 13.74 7.88 -2.32
N VAL A 384 14.75 7.37 -1.62
CA VAL A 384 14.67 6.96 -0.22
C VAL A 384 15.87 7.51 0.55
N GLU A 385 15.66 7.93 1.80
CA GLU A 385 16.73 8.35 2.69
C GLU A 385 16.45 8.04 4.16
N LEU A 386 17.51 7.93 4.94
CA LEU A 386 17.43 7.91 6.40
C LEU A 386 17.28 9.33 6.93
N ILE A 387 16.37 9.53 7.88
CA ILE A 387 16.24 10.81 8.60
C ILE A 387 17.40 10.99 9.60
N ASN A 388 17.80 9.91 10.26
CA ASN A 388 18.82 9.93 11.30
C ASN A 388 20.13 9.30 10.82
N PRO A 389 21.25 10.05 10.79
CA PRO A 389 22.56 9.49 10.50
C PRO A 389 22.99 8.48 11.57
N GLY A 390 23.68 7.40 11.17
CA GLY A 390 24.24 6.40 12.09
C GLY A 390 23.37 5.15 12.29
N ILE A 391 22.17 5.14 11.73
CA ILE A 391 21.32 3.97 11.59
C ILE A 391 21.53 3.37 10.20
N ALA A 392 21.23 2.10 9.99
CA ALA A 392 21.30 1.45 8.69
C ALA A 392 19.94 0.86 8.32
N ALA A 393 19.60 0.96 7.04
CA ALA A 393 18.50 0.23 6.44
C ALA A 393 18.85 -0.10 4.99
N ASN A 394 18.24 -1.12 4.41
CA ASN A 394 18.45 -1.49 3.03
C ASN A 394 17.12 -1.77 2.36
N VAL A 395 16.98 -1.38 1.09
CA VAL A 395 15.93 -1.94 0.23
C VAL A 395 16.30 -3.39 -0.05
N VAL A 396 15.38 -4.30 0.26
CA VAL A 396 15.54 -5.75 0.11
C VAL A 396 14.57 -6.37 -0.90
N GLY A 397 13.75 -5.54 -1.56
CA GLY A 397 12.72 -6.00 -2.48
C GLY A 397 11.42 -6.36 -1.73
N PRO A 398 10.25 -6.25 -2.39
CA PRO A 398 10.06 -5.87 -3.79
C PRO A 398 10.36 -4.39 -4.03
N LEU A 399 10.63 -4.00 -5.26
CA LEU A 399 10.70 -2.59 -5.66
C LEU A 399 9.98 -2.44 -7.00
N THR A 400 8.82 -1.81 -6.95
CA THR A 400 8.01 -1.48 -8.11
C THR A 400 7.60 -0.02 -8.03
N PHE A 401 7.69 0.69 -9.15
CA PHE A 401 7.23 2.07 -9.31
C PHE A 401 6.43 2.15 -10.61
N THR A 402 5.20 2.66 -10.56
CA THR A 402 4.33 2.81 -11.73
C THR A 402 3.85 4.24 -11.85
N VAL A 403 3.81 4.72 -13.09
CA VAL A 403 3.28 6.02 -13.49
C VAL A 403 2.18 5.75 -14.50
N ASP A 404 0.94 5.92 -14.07
CA ASP A 404 -0.26 5.67 -14.87
C ASP A 404 -0.90 7.05 -15.19
N PRO A 405 -0.63 7.66 -16.37
CA PRO A 405 -1.41 8.77 -16.89
C PRO A 405 -2.80 8.25 -17.25
N GLU A 406 -3.78 8.50 -16.37
CA GLU A 406 -5.17 8.14 -16.66
C GLU A 406 -5.87 9.33 -17.35
N SER A 407 -6.27 9.09 -18.60
CA SER A 407 -7.05 10.01 -19.45
C SER A 407 -8.56 9.89 -19.22
#